data_AF-A0A928YQ88-F1
#
_entry.id   AF-A0A928YQ88-F1
#
_cell.length_a   1.000
_cell.length_b   1.000
_cell.length_c   1.000
_cell.angle_alpha   90.00
_cell.angle_beta   90.00
_cell.angle_gamma   90.00
#
_symmetry.space_group_name_H-M   'P 1'
#
loop_
_entity.id
_entity.type
_entity.pdbx_description
1 polymer ?
#
loop_
_entity_poly.entity_id
_entity_poly.type
_entity_poly.pdbx_seq_one_letter_code
_entity_poly.pdbx_strand_id
1 'polypeptide(L)'
;MNKVLNYILLFSSLIFFNSCGDGSCNVVPSVSVYSQLSQGSNPEAFVVGGSATLAGGVSGILVCCSSMTGINYNFIAYDRCSTVNPEERNQVILKDAYTIQDPVSGAEWLLVDGSPAKNATCPLKPYIVTRVGSIYYVQN
;
A
#
# COMPACT_ATOMS: atom_id res chain seq x y z
N MET A 1 -37.02 42.55 -26.75
CA MET A 1 -37.17 41.24 -26.07
C MET A 1 -35.86 40.43 -26.10
N ASN A 2 -34.70 41.08 -25.85
CA ASN A 2 -33.39 40.54 -26.27
C ASN A 2 -32.38 40.47 -25.10
N LYS A 3 -32.75 40.99 -23.92
CA LYS A 3 -31.87 41.07 -22.74
C LYS A 3 -32.08 39.91 -21.75
N VAL A 4 -33.22 39.21 -21.84
CA VAL A 4 -33.56 38.06 -20.98
C VAL A 4 -32.84 36.79 -21.46
N LEU A 5 -32.53 36.71 -22.77
CA LEU A 5 -31.83 35.57 -23.36
C LEU A 5 -30.35 35.48 -22.92
N ASN A 6 -29.71 36.62 -22.61
CA ASN A 6 -28.33 36.66 -22.12
C ASN A 6 -28.18 36.28 -20.64
N TYR A 7 -29.25 36.34 -19.84
CA TYR A 7 -29.19 35.93 -18.43
C TYR A 7 -29.33 34.41 -18.25
N ILE A 8 -30.00 33.73 -19.18
CA ILE A 8 -30.17 32.26 -19.16
C ILE A 8 -28.85 31.55 -19.52
N LEU A 9 -28.02 32.18 -20.36
CA LEU A 9 -26.69 31.66 -20.73
C LEU A 9 -25.63 31.81 -19.62
N LEU A 10 -25.87 32.67 -18.62
CA LEU A 10 -24.93 32.93 -17.52
C LEU A 10 -25.20 32.09 -16.26
N PHE A 11 -26.37 31.45 -16.15
CA PHE A 11 -26.74 30.59 -15.03
C PHE A 11 -26.41 29.09 -15.27
N SER A 12 -26.01 28.73 -16.49
CA SER A 12 -25.73 27.36 -16.92
C SER A 12 -24.27 26.90 -16.67
N SER A 13 -23.46 27.70 -15.97
CA SER A 13 -22.02 27.47 -15.80
C SER A 13 -21.60 26.92 -14.42
N LEU A 14 -22.55 26.56 -13.54
CA LEU A 14 -22.26 26.32 -12.12
C LEU A 14 -22.56 24.90 -11.64
N ILE A 15 -22.65 23.91 -12.53
CA ILE A 15 -22.90 22.51 -12.14
C ILE A 15 -22.05 21.55 -12.99
N PHE A 16 -20.74 21.67 -12.89
CA PHE A 16 -19.78 20.63 -13.26
C PHE A 16 -18.61 20.82 -12.25
N PHE A 17 -18.15 19.88 -11.42
CA PHE A 17 -18.15 18.43 -11.46
C PHE A 17 -18.10 17.91 -10.01
N ASN A 18 -19.15 17.24 -9.52
CA ASN A 18 -18.97 16.25 -8.46
C ASN A 18 -18.62 14.93 -9.15
N SER A 19 -17.39 14.81 -9.65
CA SER A 19 -16.84 13.49 -9.92
C SER A 19 -16.43 12.93 -8.56
N CYS A 20 -17.40 12.31 -7.88
CA CYS A 20 -17.08 11.24 -6.96
C CYS A 20 -16.51 10.15 -7.84
N GLY A 21 -15.18 10.16 -8.01
CA GLY A 21 -14.51 9.08 -8.69
C GLY A 21 -14.83 7.84 -7.89
N ASP A 22 -15.61 6.94 -8.47
CA ASP A 22 -15.75 5.57 -8.01
C ASP A 22 -14.37 4.93 -8.18
N GLY A 23 -13.46 5.29 -7.27
CA GLY A 23 -12.03 5.09 -7.40
C GLY A 23 -11.75 3.63 -7.15
N SER A 24 -11.65 2.84 -8.21
CA SER A 24 -11.16 1.48 -8.08
C SER A 24 -9.77 1.55 -7.43
N CYS A 25 -9.59 0.87 -6.30
CA CYS A 25 -8.34 0.93 -5.54
C CYS A 25 -7.19 0.10 -6.12
N ASN A 26 -7.19 -0.10 -7.44
CA ASN A 26 -6.15 -0.78 -8.20
C ASN A 26 -5.12 0.23 -8.75
N VAL A 27 -4.66 1.16 -7.88
CA VAL A 27 -3.82 2.30 -8.28
C VAL A 27 -2.33 1.94 -8.36
N VAL A 28 -1.88 0.89 -7.67
CA VAL A 28 -0.51 0.37 -7.76
C VAL A 28 -0.46 -0.75 -8.81
N PRO A 29 0.31 -0.62 -9.91
CA PRO A 29 0.41 -1.62 -10.96
C PRO A 29 0.81 -3.01 -10.48
N SER A 30 0.38 -4.06 -11.17
CA SER A 30 0.79 -5.44 -10.87
C SER A 30 2.10 -5.77 -11.57
N VAL A 31 3.15 -5.91 -10.78
CA VAL A 31 4.46 -6.40 -11.19
C VAL A 31 4.63 -7.82 -10.63
N SER A 32 5.19 -8.74 -11.42
CA SER A 32 5.47 -10.10 -10.97
C SER A 32 6.58 -10.08 -9.92
N VAL A 33 6.38 -10.80 -8.82
CA VAL A 33 7.33 -10.89 -7.70
C VAL A 33 7.57 -12.34 -7.36
N TYR A 34 8.85 -12.68 -7.16
CA TYR A 34 9.27 -13.95 -6.58
C TYR A 34 10.57 -13.70 -5.80
N SER A 35 10.42 -13.36 -4.53
CA SER A 35 11.52 -12.94 -3.66
C SER A 35 11.64 -13.86 -2.45
N GLN A 36 12.87 -14.15 -2.05
CA GLN A 36 13.16 -15.02 -0.92
C GLN A 36 13.46 -14.19 0.33
N LEU A 37 12.97 -14.68 1.48
CA LEU A 37 13.23 -14.17 2.80
C LEU A 37 13.72 -15.32 3.68
N SER A 38 14.84 -15.09 4.39
CA SER A 38 15.40 -16.07 5.32
C SER A 38 16.06 -15.36 6.50
N GLN A 39 16.20 -16.06 7.62
CA GLN A 39 16.86 -15.47 8.80
C GLN A 39 18.33 -15.14 8.55
N GLY A 40 18.99 -15.84 7.61
CA GLY A 40 20.37 -15.56 7.25
C GLY A 40 20.53 -14.30 6.39
N SER A 41 19.56 -14.00 5.54
CA SER A 41 19.60 -12.83 4.64
C SER A 41 18.93 -11.59 5.23
N ASN A 42 17.95 -11.77 6.11
CA ASN A 42 17.09 -10.70 6.64
C ASN A 42 16.81 -10.89 8.14
N PRO A 43 17.84 -11.01 8.99
CA PRO A 43 17.67 -11.32 10.41
C PRO A 43 16.74 -10.33 11.14
N GLU A 44 16.70 -9.06 10.71
CA GLU A 44 15.87 -7.99 11.25
C GLU A 44 14.36 -8.27 11.20
N ALA A 45 13.90 -9.09 10.25
CA ALA A 45 12.49 -9.45 10.13
C ALA A 45 12.11 -10.62 11.06
N PHE A 46 13.07 -11.40 11.56
CA PHE A 46 12.80 -12.63 12.33
C PHE A 46 12.65 -12.34 13.82
N VAL A 47 11.79 -11.37 14.13
CA VAL A 47 11.32 -11.00 15.46
C VAL A 47 9.92 -10.41 15.30
N VAL A 48 8.99 -10.68 16.21
CA VAL A 48 7.64 -10.10 16.14
C VAL A 48 7.73 -8.57 16.15
N GLY A 49 7.10 -7.92 15.17
CA GLY A 49 7.21 -6.48 14.93
C GLY A 49 8.45 -6.05 14.13
N GLY A 50 9.33 -6.99 13.79
CA GLY A 50 10.46 -6.76 12.88
C GLY A 50 9.99 -6.65 11.42
N SER A 51 10.83 -6.02 10.59
CA SER A 51 10.57 -5.90 9.15
C SER A 51 11.84 -5.91 8.32
N ALA A 52 11.71 -6.31 7.06
CA ALA A 52 12.75 -6.27 6.06
C ALA A 52 12.21 -5.70 4.74
N THR A 53 13.11 -5.25 3.90
CA THR A 53 12.80 -4.85 2.52
C THR A 53 13.39 -5.85 1.54
N LEU A 54 12.57 -6.29 0.57
CA LEU A 54 13.00 -7.15 -0.54
C LEU A 54 12.91 -6.39 -1.87
N ALA A 55 13.67 -6.87 -2.86
CA ALA A 55 13.52 -6.42 -4.24
C ALA A 55 12.20 -6.95 -4.86
N GLY A 56 11.75 -6.29 -5.92
CA GLY A 56 10.48 -6.58 -6.60
C GLY A 56 9.45 -5.46 -6.42
N GLY A 57 8.22 -5.70 -6.87
CA GLY A 57 7.13 -4.72 -6.81
C GLY A 57 7.43 -3.45 -7.62
N VAL A 58 6.67 -2.39 -7.35
CA VAL A 58 6.86 -1.08 -7.97
C VAL A 58 7.97 -0.29 -7.27
N SER A 59 7.99 -0.34 -5.93
CA SER A 59 8.95 0.43 -5.11
C SER A 59 9.73 -0.43 -4.11
N GLY A 60 9.80 -1.75 -4.33
CA GLY A 60 10.27 -2.73 -3.36
C GLY A 60 9.13 -3.37 -2.58
N ILE A 61 9.45 -4.35 -1.76
CA ILE A 61 8.47 -5.08 -0.94
C ILE A 61 8.81 -4.86 0.53
N LEU A 62 7.84 -4.43 1.33
CA LEU A 62 7.95 -4.39 2.79
C LEU A 62 7.41 -5.71 3.32
N VAL A 63 8.21 -6.42 4.11
CA VAL A 63 7.80 -7.64 4.79
C VAL A 63 7.91 -7.45 6.29
N CYS A 64 6.86 -7.74 7.03
CA CYS A 64 6.81 -7.55 8.47
C CYS A 64 6.41 -8.86 9.16
N CYS A 65 7.08 -9.20 10.26
CA CYS A 65 6.67 -10.34 11.08
C CYS A 65 5.54 -9.92 12.02
N SER A 66 4.33 -10.41 11.75
CA SER A 66 3.13 -10.09 12.53
C SER A 66 3.02 -10.92 13.81
N SER A 67 3.46 -12.16 13.78
CA SER A 67 3.34 -13.10 14.91
C SER A 67 4.24 -14.31 14.73
N MET A 68 4.31 -15.16 15.76
CA MET A 68 4.97 -16.46 15.69
C MET A 68 4.03 -17.56 16.18
N THR A 69 4.07 -18.70 15.51
CA THR A 69 3.39 -19.93 15.92
C THR A 69 4.42 -21.03 16.15
N GLY A 70 4.77 -21.26 17.41
CA GLY A 70 5.89 -22.14 17.77
C GLY A 70 7.22 -21.55 17.29
N ILE A 71 7.94 -22.30 16.45
CA ILE A 71 9.22 -21.86 15.85
C ILE A 71 9.06 -21.16 14.50
N ASN A 72 7.82 -21.01 14.01
CA ASN A 72 7.55 -20.45 12.69
C ASN A 72 7.10 -18.99 12.82
N TYR A 73 7.68 -18.11 12.00
CA TYR A 73 7.27 -16.72 11.87
C TYR A 73 6.13 -16.60 10.85
N ASN A 74 5.18 -15.73 11.15
CA ASN A 74 4.11 -15.33 10.24
C ASN A 74 4.44 -13.95 9.69
N PHE A 75 4.54 -13.85 8.37
CA PHE A 75 4.90 -12.62 7.68
C PHE A 75 3.74 -12.07 6.88
N ILE A 76 3.63 -10.75 6.86
CA ILE A 76 2.73 -9.99 6.00
C ILE A 76 3.60 -9.17 5.05
N ALA A 77 3.22 -9.08 3.78
CA ALA A 77 4.00 -8.37 2.77
C ALA A 77 3.12 -7.43 1.94
N TYR A 78 3.66 -6.24 1.66
CA TYR A 78 3.02 -5.22 0.81
C TYR A 78 4.02 -4.61 -0.18
N ASP A 79 3.52 -4.11 -1.31
CA ASP A 79 4.31 -3.19 -2.14
C ASP A 79 4.67 -1.97 -1.31
N ARG A 80 5.90 -1.49 -1.46
CA ARG A 80 6.33 -0.25 -0.80
C ARG A 80 5.76 0.99 -1.47
N CYS A 81 5.17 0.88 -2.66
CA CYS A 81 4.57 2.02 -3.34
C CYS A 81 3.30 2.49 -2.64
N SER A 82 3.34 3.71 -2.11
CA SER A 82 2.19 4.41 -1.52
C SER A 82 1.03 4.49 -2.51
N THR A 83 -0.19 4.28 -2.01
CA THR A 83 -1.41 4.40 -2.82
C THR A 83 -1.92 5.83 -2.96
N VAL A 84 -1.33 6.79 -2.25
CA VAL A 84 -1.74 8.21 -2.28
C VAL A 84 -1.36 8.86 -3.61
N ASN A 85 -0.10 8.72 -4.01
CA ASN A 85 0.48 9.26 -5.26
C ASN A 85 1.40 8.18 -5.86
N PRO A 86 0.84 7.09 -6.44
CA PRO A 86 1.61 5.92 -6.87
C PRO A 86 2.64 6.23 -7.97
N GLU A 87 2.40 7.26 -8.78
CA GLU A 87 3.33 7.78 -9.79
C GLU A 87 4.62 8.34 -9.19
N GLU A 88 4.56 8.90 -7.98
CA GLU A 88 5.71 9.44 -7.25
C GLU A 88 6.54 8.33 -6.57
N ARG A 89 6.01 7.10 -6.52
CA ARG A 89 6.70 5.91 -6.00
C ARG A 89 7.20 6.06 -4.56
N ASN A 90 6.57 6.92 -3.77
CA ASN A 90 6.90 7.11 -2.36
C ASN A 90 6.90 5.76 -1.63
N GLN A 91 7.96 5.51 -0.88
CA GLN A 91 8.17 4.24 -0.21
C GLN A 91 7.58 4.26 1.20
N VAL A 92 6.60 3.39 1.44
CA VAL A 92 6.08 3.16 2.79
C VAL A 92 7.09 2.40 3.65
N ILE A 93 7.00 2.64 4.96
CA ILE A 93 7.84 2.05 6.01
C ILE A 93 6.98 1.52 7.14
N LEU A 94 7.49 0.53 7.88
CA LEU A 94 6.88 0.15 9.15
C LEU A 94 7.13 1.26 10.17
N LYS A 95 6.04 1.88 10.66
CA LYS A 95 6.11 2.97 11.65
C LYS A 95 6.17 2.42 13.07
N ASP A 96 5.32 1.45 13.36
CA ASP A 96 5.20 0.76 14.63
C ASP A 96 4.69 -0.67 14.42
N ALA A 97 4.40 -1.41 15.50
CA ALA A 97 3.98 -2.80 15.43
C ALA A 97 2.63 -3.04 14.70
N TYR A 98 1.86 -1.99 14.44
CA TYR A 98 0.50 -2.07 13.89
C TYR A 98 0.28 -1.23 12.64
N THR A 99 1.21 -0.31 12.33
CA THR A 99 0.99 0.75 11.35
C THR A 99 2.12 0.82 10.33
N ILE A 100 1.75 0.90 9.06
CA ILE A 100 2.62 1.24 7.93
C ILE A 100 2.37 2.71 7.56
N GLN A 101 3.41 3.46 7.25
CA GLN A 101 3.33 4.89 6.93
C GLN A 101 4.06 5.25 5.64
N ASP A 102 3.46 6.14 4.86
CA ASP A 102 4.14 6.93 3.83
C ASP A 102 4.67 8.22 4.49
N PRO A 103 5.99 8.35 4.68
CA PRO A 103 6.56 9.51 5.37
C PRO A 103 6.41 10.82 4.59
N VAL A 104 6.11 10.78 3.29
CA VAL A 104 5.98 11.97 2.44
C VAL A 104 4.58 12.57 2.55
N SER A 105 3.54 11.74 2.39
CA SER A 105 2.13 12.19 2.49
C SER A 105 1.59 12.17 3.92
N GLY A 106 2.26 11.45 4.83
CA GLY A 106 1.77 11.20 6.18
C GLY A 106 0.57 10.24 6.23
N ALA A 107 0.33 9.50 5.14
CA ALA A 107 -0.70 8.46 5.10
C ALA A 107 -0.28 7.21 5.86
N GLU A 108 -1.27 6.54 6.44
CA GLU A 108 -1.07 5.38 7.29
C GLU A 108 -2.07 4.27 6.94
N TRP A 109 -1.61 3.03 7.06
CA TRP A 109 -2.36 1.81 6.83
C TRP A 109 -2.17 0.85 7.99
N LEU A 110 -3.18 0.02 8.26
CA LEU A 110 -3.08 -1.04 9.24
C LEU A 110 -2.16 -2.14 8.70
N LEU A 111 -1.19 -2.59 9.49
CA LEU A 111 -0.28 -3.68 9.12
C LEU A 111 -1.02 -5.00 8.92
N VAL A 112 -2.12 -5.21 9.66
CA VAL A 112 -2.83 -6.50 9.70
C VAL A 112 -3.44 -6.89 8.35
N ASP A 113 -3.93 -5.91 7.58
CA ASP A 113 -4.64 -6.14 6.33
C ASP A 113 -4.35 -5.11 5.23
N GLY A 114 -3.58 -4.06 5.52
CA GLY A 114 -3.22 -3.00 4.58
C GLY A 114 -4.32 -1.98 4.37
N SER A 115 -5.41 -2.02 5.15
CA SER A 115 -6.52 -1.08 5.03
C SER A 115 -6.11 0.36 5.41
N PRO A 116 -6.70 1.38 4.78
CA PRO A 116 -6.41 2.78 5.12
C PRO A 116 -6.77 3.11 6.57
N ALA A 117 -5.84 3.73 7.29
CA ALA A 117 -6.04 4.19 8.67
C ALA A 117 -6.10 5.73 8.76
N LYS A 118 -5.22 6.43 8.04
CA LYS A 118 -5.15 7.90 8.04
C LYS A 118 -4.66 8.42 6.70
N ASN A 119 -5.29 9.47 6.17
CA ASN A 119 -4.89 10.17 4.93
C ASN A 119 -4.68 9.27 3.69
N ALA A 120 -5.18 8.03 3.72
CA ALA A 120 -5.22 7.12 2.58
C ALA A 120 -6.69 6.80 2.28
N THR A 121 -6.98 6.55 1.01
CA THR A 121 -8.31 6.11 0.54
C THR A 121 -8.29 4.67 0.03
N CYS A 122 -7.13 4.16 -0.38
CA CYS A 122 -6.97 2.83 -0.95
C CYS A 122 -6.00 1.96 -0.14
N PRO A 123 -6.30 0.65 0.02
CA PRO A 123 -5.43 -0.26 0.75
C PRO A 123 -4.10 -0.45 0.03
N LEU A 124 -3.06 -0.83 0.79
CA LEU A 124 -1.78 -1.25 0.23
C LEU A 124 -1.95 -2.52 -0.60
N LYS A 125 -1.11 -2.66 -1.62
CA LYS A 125 -1.09 -3.84 -2.48
C LYS A 125 -0.44 -5.02 -1.73
N PRO A 126 -1.17 -6.10 -1.41
CA PRO A 126 -0.61 -7.23 -0.66
C PRO A 126 0.16 -8.19 -1.57
N TYR A 127 1.07 -8.94 -0.96
CA TYR A 127 1.72 -10.11 -1.55
C TYR A 127 1.53 -11.34 -0.68
N ILE A 128 1.48 -12.51 -1.32
CA ILE A 128 1.36 -13.80 -0.64
C ILE A 128 2.73 -14.17 -0.10
N VAL A 129 2.79 -14.56 1.17
CA VAL A 129 3.99 -15.15 1.78
C VAL A 129 3.74 -16.63 2.03
N THR A 130 4.56 -17.49 1.45
CA THR A 130 4.52 -18.94 1.67
C THR A 130 5.84 -19.43 2.26
N ARG A 131 5.80 -20.49 3.06
CA ARG A 131 6.98 -21.08 3.69
C ARG A 131 7.28 -22.44 3.08
N VAL A 132 8.54 -22.66 2.69
CA VAL A 132 9.06 -23.97 2.26
C VAL A 132 10.36 -24.24 3.01
N GLY A 133 10.35 -25.21 3.91
CA GLY A 133 11.47 -25.44 4.82
C GLY A 133 11.71 -24.20 5.70
N SER A 134 12.95 -23.69 5.73
CA SER A 134 13.33 -22.47 6.46
C SER A 134 13.23 -21.19 5.64
N ILE A 135 12.84 -21.27 4.37
CA ILE A 135 12.76 -20.12 3.45
C ILE A 135 11.30 -19.69 3.29
N TYR A 136 11.10 -18.38 3.26
CA TYR A 136 9.84 -17.75 2.96
C TYR A 136 9.91 -17.14 1.55
N TYR A 137 8.85 -17.34 0.77
CA TYR A 137 8.71 -16.85 -0.59
C TYR A 137 7.59 -15.83 -0.65
N VAL A 138 7.91 -14.66 -1.18
CA VAL A 138 6.96 -13.57 -1.41
C VAL A 138 6.64 -13.50 -2.90
N GLN A 139 5.35 -13.57 -3.24
CA GLN A 139 4.88 -13.67 -4.62
C GLN A 139 3.43 -13.17 -4.81
N ASN A 140 3.01 -13.05 -6.07
CA ASN A 140 1.65 -12.73 -6.49
C ASN A 140 1.13 -13.69 -7.56
#